data_AF-A0A9X1ZTI6-F1
#
_entry.id   AF-A0A9X1ZTI6-F1
#
_cell.length_a   1.000
_cell.length_b   1.000
_cell.length_c   1.000
_cell.angle_alpha   90.00
_cell.angle_beta   90.00
_cell.angle_gamma   90.00
#
_symmetry.space_group_name_H-M   'P 1'
#
loop_
_entity.id
_entity.type
_entity.pdbx_description
1 polymer ?
#
loop_
_entity_poly.entity_id
_entity_poly.type
_entity_poly.pdbx_seq_one_letter_code
_entity_poly.pdbx_strand_id
1 'polypeptide(L)'
;MNQKNLEYLKDQIKYTGFGEGLEEVLKQKIAKGQPEFKIPHLTHFGSNKVDSTLHFSKSKKTDMYFFNSYQVSVQKENNPDETMKQTFYINKGNNITLKEAYNLMEGRSVNKELTNKEGQLYNSWLQMDFKQSDDNGNFKIQQYHQNYGYDLEATLAKHPIKELENETYKSNLVDSLKKGNLQSATFQKEGLEQKQYIEANPRFKTINIYDSNMQRVDNRQSKTEKQSEAQSRSVKQEHKGQEQPIADEAQDIPKAKKKRKRPTIT
;
A
#
# COMPACT_ATOMS: atom_id res chain seq x y z
N MET A 1 5.92 -35.98 -21.92
CA MET A 1 6.09 -34.83 -21.00
C MET A 1 7.06 -33.85 -21.63
N ASN A 2 6.64 -32.60 -21.84
CA ASN A 2 7.50 -31.56 -22.40
C ASN A 2 8.45 -31.00 -21.33
N GLN A 3 9.72 -31.38 -21.37
CA GLN A 3 10.70 -31.03 -20.34
C GLN A 3 10.98 -29.52 -20.26
N LYS A 4 11.03 -28.82 -21.40
CA LYS A 4 11.23 -27.36 -21.43
C LYS A 4 10.07 -26.61 -20.79
N ASN A 5 8.84 -27.07 -21.02
CA ASN A 5 7.66 -26.48 -20.41
C ASN A 5 7.61 -26.74 -18.90
N LEU A 6 7.99 -27.94 -18.45
CA LEU A 6 8.12 -28.23 -17.01
C LEU A 6 9.13 -27.29 -16.35
N GLU A 7 10.32 -27.11 -16.93
CA GLU A 7 11.35 -26.22 -16.38
C GLU A 7 10.87 -24.76 -16.31
N TYR A 8 10.26 -24.28 -17.40
CA TYR A 8 9.66 -22.95 -17.43
C TYR A 8 8.63 -22.74 -16.31
N LEU A 9 7.76 -23.73 -16.06
CA LEU A 9 6.75 -23.63 -15.00
C LEU A 9 7.38 -23.67 -13.60
N LYS A 10 8.47 -24.41 -13.39
CA LYS A 10 9.21 -24.40 -12.12
C LYS A 10 9.80 -23.01 -11.84
N ASP A 11 10.50 -22.45 -12.82
CA ASP A 11 11.04 -21.09 -12.71
C ASP A 11 9.93 -20.07 -12.45
N GLN A 12 8.82 -20.19 -13.18
CA GLN A 12 7.69 -19.30 -13.00
C GLN A 12 7.10 -19.38 -11.58
N ILE A 13 6.95 -20.58 -11.00
CA ILE A 13 6.52 -20.76 -9.60
C ILE A 13 7.52 -20.10 -8.64
N LYS A 14 8.82 -20.37 -8.83
CA LYS A 14 9.89 -19.82 -7.99
C LYS A 14 9.90 -18.29 -8.01
N TYR A 15 9.94 -17.69 -9.20
CA TYR A 15 10.04 -16.24 -9.37
C TYR A 15 8.72 -15.49 -9.14
N THR A 16 7.58 -16.18 -9.04
CA THR A 16 6.32 -15.58 -8.55
C THR A 16 6.20 -15.63 -7.03
N GLY A 17 7.19 -16.15 -6.32
CA GLY A 17 7.30 -16.05 -4.86
C GLY A 17 6.72 -17.23 -4.07
N PHE A 18 6.52 -18.38 -4.72
CA PHE A 18 6.14 -19.63 -4.05
C PHE A 18 7.35 -20.49 -3.66
N GLY A 19 8.56 -20.04 -3.97
CA GLY A 19 9.80 -20.70 -3.59
C GLY A 19 10.02 -22.03 -4.30
N GLU A 20 10.76 -22.91 -3.62
CA GLU A 20 11.08 -24.27 -4.06
C GLU A 20 10.22 -25.26 -3.25
N GLY A 21 9.94 -26.45 -3.80
CA GLY A 21 9.22 -27.54 -3.14
C GLY A 21 7.92 -27.96 -3.82
N LEU A 22 7.46 -27.24 -4.84
CA LEU A 22 6.27 -27.60 -5.62
C LEU A 22 6.60 -28.40 -6.90
N GLU A 23 7.88 -28.63 -7.19
CA GLU A 23 8.38 -29.19 -8.45
C GLU A 23 7.90 -30.62 -8.66
N GLU A 24 7.97 -31.46 -7.62
CA GLU A 24 7.59 -32.87 -7.72
C GLU A 24 6.08 -33.02 -7.89
N VAL A 25 5.28 -32.24 -7.15
CA VAL A 25 3.82 -32.22 -7.31
C VAL A 25 3.43 -31.74 -8.71
N LEU A 26 4.07 -30.67 -9.20
CA LEU A 26 3.87 -30.17 -10.56
C LEU A 26 4.18 -31.24 -11.61
N LYS A 27 5.35 -31.88 -11.51
CA LYS A 27 5.80 -32.93 -12.42
C LYS A 27 4.82 -34.11 -12.43
N GLN A 28 4.36 -34.56 -11.25
CA GLN A 28 3.39 -35.65 -11.14
C GLN A 28 2.04 -35.29 -11.78
N LYS A 29 1.54 -34.07 -11.56
CA LYS A 29 0.26 -33.61 -12.15
C LYS A 29 0.33 -33.54 -13.68
N ILE A 30 1.44 -33.02 -14.21
CA ILE A 30 1.71 -32.97 -15.67
C ILE A 30 1.85 -34.37 -16.26
N ALA A 31 2.60 -35.27 -15.59
CA ALA A 31 2.79 -36.65 -16.04
C ALA A 31 1.49 -37.45 -16.10
N LYS A 32 0.55 -37.18 -15.18
CA LYS A 32 -0.81 -37.75 -15.18
C LYS A 32 -1.72 -37.22 -16.29
N GLY A 33 -1.29 -36.21 -17.05
CA GLY A 33 -2.05 -35.68 -18.18
C GLY A 33 -3.33 -34.93 -17.80
N GLN A 34 -3.45 -34.44 -16.56
CA GLN A 34 -4.68 -33.77 -16.09
C GLN A 34 -4.93 -32.47 -16.88
N PRO A 35 -6.10 -32.27 -17.52
CA PRO A 35 -6.34 -31.08 -18.33
C PRO A 35 -6.32 -29.79 -17.51
N GLU A 36 -6.74 -29.86 -16.25
CA GLU A 36 -6.68 -28.77 -15.27
C GLU A 36 -6.29 -29.34 -13.92
N PHE A 37 -5.49 -28.60 -13.15
CA PHE A 37 -5.16 -28.97 -11.79
C PHE A 37 -4.79 -27.76 -10.95
N LYS A 38 -4.81 -27.96 -9.63
CA LYS A 38 -4.44 -26.95 -8.63
C LYS A 38 -3.33 -27.48 -7.74
N ILE A 39 -2.47 -26.59 -7.27
CA ILE A 39 -1.43 -26.87 -6.28
C ILE A 39 -1.65 -25.91 -5.09
N PRO A 40 -1.95 -26.42 -3.88
CA PRO A 40 -2.02 -25.59 -2.69
C PRO A 40 -0.60 -25.23 -2.21
N HIS A 41 -0.48 -24.07 -1.57
CA HIS A 41 0.74 -23.57 -0.95
C HIS A 41 0.37 -22.78 0.30
N LEU A 42 1.12 -22.93 1.38
CA LEU A 42 0.91 -22.22 2.64
C LEU A 42 2.20 -21.51 3.05
N THR A 43 2.09 -20.27 3.50
CA THR A 43 3.20 -19.51 4.07
C THR A 43 2.71 -18.52 5.12
N HIS A 44 3.65 -17.80 5.74
CA HIS A 44 3.37 -16.73 6.69
C HIS A 44 4.13 -15.46 6.28
N PHE A 45 3.49 -14.31 6.47
CA PHE A 45 4.14 -13.01 6.34
C PHE A 45 3.91 -12.19 7.61
N GLY A 46 4.97 -12.04 8.41
CA GLY A 46 4.79 -11.59 9.80
C GLY A 46 4.00 -12.66 10.55
N SER A 47 2.97 -12.23 11.29
CA SER A 47 2.05 -13.16 11.96
C SER A 47 0.82 -13.54 11.13
N ASN A 48 0.65 -12.97 9.93
CA ASN A 48 -0.48 -13.28 9.07
C ASN A 48 -0.25 -14.61 8.34
N LYS A 49 -1.28 -15.47 8.37
CA LYS A 49 -1.31 -16.72 7.60
C LYS A 49 -1.75 -16.44 6.18
N VAL A 50 -1.03 -17.00 5.21
CA VAL A 50 -1.30 -16.81 3.78
C VAL A 50 -1.41 -18.16 3.07
N ASP A 51 -2.65 -18.53 2.75
CA ASP A 51 -2.97 -19.70 1.94
C ASP A 51 -3.04 -19.29 0.47
N SER A 52 -2.48 -20.11 -0.42
CA SER A 52 -2.48 -19.87 -1.86
C SER A 52 -2.87 -21.12 -2.63
N THR A 53 -3.61 -20.95 -3.72
CA THR A 53 -3.95 -22.04 -4.63
C THR A 53 -3.56 -21.65 -6.05
N LEU A 54 -2.53 -22.31 -6.58
CA LEU A 54 -2.02 -22.08 -7.93
C LEU A 54 -2.85 -22.90 -8.93
N HIS A 55 -3.31 -22.28 -10.01
CA HIS A 55 -4.18 -22.89 -11.01
C HIS A 55 -3.44 -23.11 -12.33
N PHE A 56 -3.49 -24.34 -12.82
CA PHE A 56 -2.82 -24.75 -14.05
C PHE A 56 -3.81 -25.39 -15.02
N SER A 57 -3.52 -25.26 -16.31
CA SER A 57 -4.26 -25.96 -17.37
C SER A 57 -3.35 -26.39 -18.50
N LYS A 58 -3.70 -27.50 -19.15
CA LYS A 58 -3.13 -27.94 -20.41
C LYS A 58 -3.71 -27.14 -21.58
N SER A 59 -2.87 -26.80 -22.54
CA SER A 59 -3.26 -26.25 -23.82
C SER A 59 -4.19 -27.21 -24.57
N LYS A 60 -5.24 -26.67 -25.20
CA LYS A 60 -6.11 -27.45 -26.11
C LYS A 60 -5.45 -27.71 -27.47
N LYS A 61 -4.37 -26.99 -27.80
CA LYS A 61 -3.73 -27.00 -29.12
C LYS A 61 -2.33 -27.65 -29.11
N THR A 62 -1.70 -27.73 -27.95
CA THR A 62 -0.31 -28.17 -27.80
C THR A 62 -0.15 -29.04 -26.54
N ASP A 63 0.99 -29.69 -26.36
CA ASP A 63 1.29 -30.44 -25.13
C ASP A 63 1.79 -29.54 -23.97
N MET A 64 1.61 -28.23 -24.08
CA MET A 64 2.06 -27.27 -23.07
C MET A 64 1.05 -27.12 -21.94
N TYR A 65 1.55 -26.94 -20.73
CA TYR A 65 0.81 -26.49 -19.56
C TYR A 65 1.13 -25.03 -19.25
N PHE A 66 0.16 -24.36 -18.64
CA PHE A 66 0.26 -22.97 -18.24
C PHE A 66 -0.09 -22.82 -16.77
N PHE A 67 0.66 -21.98 -16.07
CA PHE A 67 0.28 -21.44 -14.77
C PHE A 67 -0.53 -20.17 -15.01
N ASN A 68 -1.85 -20.24 -14.77
CA ASN A 68 -2.81 -19.24 -15.24
C ASN A 68 -3.07 -18.14 -14.21
N SER A 69 -3.19 -18.53 -12.94
CA SER A 69 -3.59 -17.64 -11.85
C SER A 69 -3.27 -18.29 -10.52
N TYR A 70 -3.21 -17.51 -9.46
CA TYR A 70 -3.22 -18.01 -8.10
C TYR A 70 -4.22 -17.23 -7.26
N GLN A 71 -5.01 -17.95 -6.47
CA GLN A 71 -5.88 -17.34 -5.46
C GLN A 71 -5.11 -17.26 -4.15
N VAL A 72 -5.14 -16.09 -3.50
CA VAL A 72 -4.56 -15.83 -2.19
C VAL A 72 -5.68 -15.63 -1.18
N SER A 73 -5.54 -16.25 -0.02
CA SER A 73 -6.37 -16.00 1.16
C SER A 73 -5.46 -15.51 2.28
N VAL A 74 -5.76 -14.33 2.83
CA VAL A 74 -5.03 -13.75 3.97
C VAL A 74 -5.92 -13.78 5.20
N GLN A 75 -5.42 -14.42 6.25
CA GLN A 75 -6.05 -14.45 7.56
C GLN A 75 -5.17 -13.64 8.53
N LYS A 76 -5.75 -12.61 9.13
CA LYS A 76 -5.04 -11.75 10.08
C LYS A 76 -5.03 -12.40 11.46
N GLU A 77 -3.91 -12.32 12.16
CA GLU A 77 -3.79 -12.86 13.52
C GLU A 77 -4.83 -12.25 14.47
N ASN A 78 -5.04 -10.94 14.38
CA ASN A 78 -5.97 -10.21 15.24
C ASN A 78 -7.45 -10.37 14.83
N ASN A 79 -7.72 -11.04 13.70
CA ASN A 79 -9.08 -11.29 13.22
C ASN A 79 -9.15 -12.64 12.48
N PRO A 80 -9.06 -13.77 13.20
CA PRO A 80 -8.96 -15.08 12.59
C PRO A 80 -10.24 -15.49 11.86
N ASP A 81 -11.39 -14.93 12.20
CA ASP A 81 -12.67 -15.27 11.57
C ASP A 81 -12.86 -14.56 10.21
N GLU A 82 -12.08 -13.52 9.92
CA GLU A 82 -12.10 -12.81 8.65
C GLU A 82 -10.96 -13.27 7.75
N THR A 83 -11.33 -13.85 6.60
CA THR A 83 -10.38 -14.19 5.54
C THR A 83 -10.68 -13.36 4.31
N MET A 84 -9.72 -12.54 3.89
CA MET A 84 -9.79 -11.84 2.62
C MET A 84 -9.27 -12.75 1.50
N LYS A 85 -9.98 -12.80 0.38
CA LYS A 85 -9.58 -13.58 -0.80
C LYS A 85 -9.40 -12.67 -2.00
N GLN A 86 -8.37 -12.94 -2.79
CA GLN A 86 -8.12 -12.25 -4.05
C GLN A 86 -7.46 -13.22 -5.04
N THR A 87 -7.90 -13.19 -6.29
CA THR A 87 -7.26 -13.94 -7.38
C THR A 87 -6.35 -13.02 -8.19
N PHE A 88 -5.11 -13.47 -8.42
CA PHE A 88 -4.13 -12.79 -9.24
C PHE A 88 -3.86 -13.64 -10.49
N TYR A 89 -3.90 -13.01 -11.65
CA TYR A 89 -3.67 -13.68 -12.93
C TYR A 89 -2.21 -13.56 -13.35
N ILE A 90 -1.69 -14.63 -13.93
CA ILE A 90 -0.36 -14.64 -14.52
C ILE A 90 -0.45 -14.16 -15.97
N ASN A 91 0.35 -13.15 -16.28
CA ASN A 91 0.53 -12.60 -17.61
C ASN A 91 1.95 -12.89 -18.15
N LYS A 92 2.18 -12.55 -19.42
CA LYS A 92 3.50 -12.67 -20.08
C LYS A 92 4.46 -11.55 -19.63
N GLY A 93 4.77 -11.51 -18.33
CA GLY A 93 5.67 -10.52 -17.73
C GLY A 93 5.00 -9.69 -16.64
N ASN A 94 5.84 -9.15 -15.74
CA ASN A 94 5.44 -8.25 -14.65
C ASN A 94 4.30 -8.76 -13.77
N ASN A 95 4.30 -10.07 -13.52
CA ASN A 95 3.38 -10.72 -12.59
C ASN A 95 3.48 -10.08 -11.20
N ILE A 96 2.33 -10.03 -10.53
CA ILE A 96 2.30 -9.79 -9.09
C ILE A 96 2.86 -11.06 -8.45
N THR A 97 3.85 -10.90 -7.58
CA THR A 97 4.39 -12.00 -6.77
C THR A 97 3.49 -12.25 -5.57
N LEU A 98 3.63 -13.39 -4.90
CA LEU A 98 2.88 -13.69 -3.67
C LEU A 98 3.09 -12.61 -2.59
N LYS A 99 4.32 -12.09 -2.44
CA LYS A 99 4.60 -11.03 -1.46
C LYS A 99 3.96 -9.69 -1.84
N GLU A 100 4.01 -9.32 -3.12
CA GLU A 100 3.35 -8.11 -3.62
C GLU A 100 1.81 -8.22 -3.50
N ALA A 101 1.24 -9.40 -3.79
CA ALA A 101 -0.17 -9.70 -3.61
C ALA A 101 -0.60 -9.51 -2.14
N TYR A 102 0.16 -10.07 -1.21
CA TYR A 102 -0.04 -9.84 0.22
C TYR A 102 0.04 -8.35 0.58
N ASN A 103 1.02 -7.61 0.05
CA ASN A 103 1.16 -6.19 0.31
C ASN A 103 -0.06 -5.39 -0.20
N LEU A 104 -0.59 -5.71 -1.38
CA LEU A 104 -1.82 -5.11 -1.92
C LEU A 104 -3.05 -5.42 -1.05
N MET A 105 -3.18 -6.66 -0.58
CA MET A 105 -4.27 -7.09 0.32
C MET A 105 -4.19 -6.43 1.71
N GLU A 106 -2.99 -6.04 2.14
CA GLU A 106 -2.78 -5.20 3.33
C GLU A 106 -3.04 -3.71 3.07
N GLY A 107 -3.47 -3.33 1.86
CA GLY A 107 -3.81 -1.96 1.46
C GLY A 107 -2.63 -1.10 1.03
N ARG A 108 -1.43 -1.70 0.95
CA ARG A 108 -0.21 -1.01 0.48
C ARG A 108 -0.20 -0.93 -1.03
N SER A 109 0.71 -0.10 -1.54
CA SER A 109 0.86 0.11 -2.97
C SER A 109 2.10 -0.59 -3.52
N VAL A 110 1.98 -1.20 -4.69
CA VAL A 110 3.07 -1.90 -5.39
C VAL A 110 3.34 -1.19 -6.72
N ASN A 111 4.59 -0.89 -7.01
CA ASN A 111 5.03 -0.32 -8.28
C ASN A 111 5.38 -1.44 -9.26
N LYS A 112 4.81 -1.38 -10.47
CA LYS A 112 5.10 -2.33 -11.55
C LYS A 112 5.39 -1.58 -12.83
N GLU A 113 6.24 -2.16 -13.65
CA GLU A 113 6.24 -1.89 -15.08
C GLU A 113 5.11 -2.71 -15.70
N LEU A 114 4.23 -2.09 -16.47
CA LEU A 114 3.09 -2.73 -17.10
C LEU A 114 3.19 -2.53 -18.61
N THR A 115 2.43 -3.33 -19.37
CA THR A 115 2.37 -3.24 -20.82
C THR A 115 0.97 -2.80 -21.23
N ASN A 116 0.85 -1.78 -22.09
CA ASN A 116 -0.43 -1.36 -22.64
C ASN A 116 -0.85 -2.27 -23.82
N LYS A 117 -2.00 -1.98 -24.43
CA LYS A 117 -2.53 -2.80 -25.54
C LYS A 117 -1.62 -2.76 -26.77
N GLU A 118 -0.86 -1.68 -26.90
CA GLU A 118 0.08 -1.39 -27.98
C GLU A 118 1.47 -2.03 -27.73
N GLY A 119 1.66 -2.74 -26.61
CA GLY A 119 2.92 -3.39 -26.28
C GLY A 119 3.96 -2.47 -25.63
N GLN A 120 3.61 -1.21 -25.35
CA GLN A 120 4.52 -0.25 -24.74
C GLN A 120 4.58 -0.44 -23.22
N LEU A 121 5.81 -0.41 -22.69
CA LEU A 121 6.05 -0.45 -21.26
C LEU A 121 5.76 0.92 -20.63
N TYR A 122 5.10 0.91 -19.48
CA TYR A 122 4.87 2.09 -18.66
C TYR A 122 4.96 1.74 -17.18
N ASN A 123 5.38 2.70 -16.36
CA ASN A 123 5.43 2.51 -14.91
C ASN A 123 4.10 2.91 -14.26
N SER A 124 3.62 2.11 -13.31
CA SER A 124 2.43 2.44 -12.53
C SER A 124 2.51 1.89 -11.11
N TRP A 125 2.01 2.68 -10.16
CA TRP A 125 1.67 2.17 -8.84
C TRP A 125 0.28 1.53 -8.87
N LEU A 126 0.15 0.42 -8.17
CA LEU A 126 -1.06 -0.38 -8.02
C LEU A 126 -1.48 -0.33 -6.56
N GLN A 127 -2.77 -0.12 -6.31
CA GLN A 127 -3.36 -0.17 -4.97
C GLN A 127 -4.73 -0.83 -5.04
N MET A 128 -5.06 -1.68 -4.07
CA MET A 128 -6.38 -2.30 -4.00
C MET A 128 -7.46 -1.29 -3.59
N ASP A 129 -8.58 -1.28 -4.30
CA ASP A 129 -9.79 -0.54 -3.93
C ASP A 129 -10.78 -1.47 -3.22
N PHE A 130 -10.72 -1.48 -1.89
CA PHE A 130 -11.60 -2.31 -1.05
C PHE A 130 -13.08 -1.92 -1.10
N LYS A 131 -13.44 -0.83 -1.80
CA LYS A 131 -14.84 -0.40 -1.94
C LYS A 131 -15.51 -0.96 -3.19
N GLN A 132 -14.73 -1.51 -4.12
CA GLN A 132 -15.25 -2.00 -5.40
C GLN A 132 -14.71 -3.40 -5.67
N SER A 133 -15.62 -4.34 -5.89
CA SER A 133 -15.30 -5.67 -6.41
C SER A 133 -15.79 -5.83 -7.85
N ASP A 134 -15.19 -6.78 -8.57
CA ASP A 134 -15.74 -7.33 -9.80
C ASP A 134 -16.80 -8.40 -9.50
N ASP A 135 -17.41 -8.95 -10.56
CA ASP A 135 -18.46 -9.97 -10.47
C ASP A 135 -17.96 -11.30 -9.88
N ASN A 136 -16.64 -11.53 -9.84
CA ASN A 136 -16.00 -12.70 -9.24
C ASN A 136 -15.60 -12.45 -7.78
N GLY A 137 -15.95 -11.29 -7.22
CA GLY A 137 -15.61 -10.90 -5.85
C GLY A 137 -14.16 -10.45 -5.66
N ASN A 138 -13.37 -10.27 -6.73
CA ASN A 138 -12.03 -9.69 -6.61
C ASN A 138 -12.15 -8.18 -6.44
N PHE A 139 -11.39 -7.60 -5.52
CA PHE A 139 -11.27 -6.16 -5.41
C PHE A 139 -10.60 -5.58 -6.66
N LYS A 140 -11.08 -4.41 -7.09
CA LYS A 140 -10.47 -3.67 -8.19
C LYS A 140 -9.08 -3.15 -7.79
N ILE A 141 -8.20 -3.02 -8.76
CA ILE A 141 -6.88 -2.40 -8.58
C ILE A 141 -6.90 -1.00 -9.20
N GLN A 142 -6.73 0.01 -8.36
CA GLN A 142 -6.49 1.38 -8.79
C GLN A 142 -5.05 1.52 -9.28
N GLN A 143 -4.89 2.24 -10.39
CA GLN A 143 -3.59 2.55 -10.97
C GLN A 143 -3.26 4.04 -10.81
N TYR A 144 -2.01 4.33 -10.48
CA TYR A 144 -1.42 5.66 -10.52
C TYR A 144 -0.25 5.62 -11.51
N HIS A 145 -0.56 5.98 -12.76
CA HIS A 145 0.40 6.00 -13.87
C HIS A 145 1.59 6.91 -13.58
N GLN A 146 2.72 6.75 -14.27
CA GLN A 146 3.90 7.62 -14.10
C GLN A 146 3.61 9.13 -14.23
N ASN A 147 2.59 9.49 -15.03
CA ASN A 147 2.14 10.88 -15.24
C ASN A 147 1.28 11.42 -14.08
N TYR A 148 0.91 10.57 -13.13
CA TYR A 148 0.18 10.97 -11.92
C TYR A 148 1.02 11.91 -11.04
N GLY A 149 2.35 11.83 -11.14
CA GLY A 149 3.28 12.73 -10.46
C GLY A 149 3.59 12.34 -9.02
N TYR A 150 3.51 11.05 -8.69
CA TYR A 150 4.10 10.52 -7.45
C TYR A 150 5.53 10.07 -7.72
N ASP A 151 6.48 10.77 -7.11
CA ASP A 151 7.89 10.43 -7.13
C ASP A 151 8.30 9.95 -5.73
N LEU A 152 8.61 8.67 -5.61
CA LEU A 152 8.99 8.07 -4.34
C LEU A 152 10.33 8.63 -3.83
N GLU A 153 11.33 8.77 -4.70
CA GLU A 153 12.65 9.23 -4.28
C GLU A 153 12.62 10.68 -3.83
N ALA A 154 11.96 11.55 -4.61
CA ALA A 154 11.75 12.94 -4.22
C ALA A 154 10.89 13.07 -2.97
N THR A 155 10.02 12.11 -2.69
CA THR A 155 9.24 12.07 -1.44
C THR A 155 10.13 11.67 -0.26
N LEU A 156 10.95 10.63 -0.40
CA LEU A 156 11.88 10.18 0.64
C LEU A 156 12.89 11.27 1.00
N ALA A 157 13.42 11.99 0.02
CA ALA A 157 14.38 13.08 0.23
C ALA A 157 13.86 14.25 1.09
N LYS A 158 12.54 14.33 1.35
CA LYS A 158 11.93 15.32 2.25
C LYS A 158 12.03 14.93 3.73
N HIS A 159 12.57 13.74 4.03
CA HIS A 159 12.65 13.18 5.36
C HIS A 159 14.12 12.93 5.75
N PRO A 160 14.48 13.08 7.04
CA PRO A 160 15.84 12.89 7.51
C PRO A 160 16.13 11.39 7.70
N ILE A 161 16.17 10.64 6.61
CA ILE A 161 16.36 9.19 6.61
C ILE A 161 17.83 8.87 6.34
N LYS A 162 18.51 8.23 7.30
CA LYS A 162 19.94 7.91 7.25
C LYS A 162 20.30 7.00 6.07
N GLU A 163 19.44 6.04 5.72
CA GLU A 163 19.69 5.14 4.59
C GLU A 163 19.80 5.86 3.24
N LEU A 164 19.32 7.11 3.12
CA LEU A 164 19.44 7.89 1.89
C LEU A 164 20.86 8.43 1.65
N GLU A 165 21.71 8.47 2.67
CA GLU A 165 23.10 8.94 2.58
C GLU A 165 24.03 7.94 1.88
N ASN A 166 23.60 6.67 1.79
CA ASN A 166 24.34 5.60 1.14
C ASN A 166 23.57 5.07 -0.07
N GLU A 167 24.18 5.06 -1.25
CA GLU A 167 23.50 4.66 -2.50
C GLU A 167 22.93 3.25 -2.47
N THR A 168 23.66 2.29 -1.89
CA THR A 168 23.21 0.90 -1.78
C THR A 168 22.00 0.78 -0.84
N TYR A 169 22.05 1.45 0.31
CA TYR A 169 20.94 1.43 1.26
C TYR A 169 19.71 2.17 0.74
N LYS A 170 19.91 3.30 0.06
CA LYS A 170 18.87 4.03 -0.65
C LYS A 170 18.20 3.14 -1.70
N SER A 171 18.99 2.48 -2.55
CA SER A 171 18.47 1.59 -3.59
C SER A 171 17.63 0.45 -2.99
N ASN A 172 18.15 -0.23 -1.97
CA ASN A 172 17.43 -1.29 -1.27
C ASN A 172 16.14 -0.81 -0.62
N LEU A 173 16.14 0.38 -0.02
CA LEU A 173 14.95 1.01 0.57
C LEU A 173 13.89 1.30 -0.50
N VAL A 174 14.29 1.93 -1.60
CA VAL A 174 13.42 2.26 -2.74
C VAL A 174 12.82 0.99 -3.34
N ASP A 175 13.62 -0.04 -3.57
CA ASP A 175 13.16 -1.31 -4.13
C ASP A 175 12.19 -2.05 -3.21
N SER A 176 12.45 -2.02 -1.89
CA SER A 176 11.53 -2.61 -0.91
C SER A 176 10.17 -1.90 -0.92
N LEU A 177 10.18 -0.56 -0.95
CA LEU A 177 8.97 0.26 -1.01
C LEU A 177 8.22 0.11 -2.34
N LYS A 178 8.93 -0.01 -3.47
CA LYS A 178 8.33 -0.33 -4.77
C LYS A 178 7.63 -1.69 -4.75
N LYS A 179 8.15 -2.68 -4.03
CA LYS A 179 7.48 -3.98 -3.81
C LYS A 179 6.30 -3.91 -2.83
N GLY A 180 5.99 -2.72 -2.31
CA GLY A 180 4.91 -2.47 -1.36
C GLY A 180 5.19 -2.96 0.07
N ASN A 181 6.46 -3.21 0.41
CA ASN A 181 6.81 -3.59 1.78
C ASN A 181 6.65 -2.41 2.73
N LEU A 182 6.31 -2.74 3.97
CA LEU A 182 6.50 -1.82 5.09
C LEU A 182 7.95 -1.97 5.54
N GLN A 183 8.77 -0.95 5.30
CA GLN A 183 10.21 -1.02 5.46
C GLN A 183 10.65 -0.21 6.68
N SER A 184 11.51 -0.77 7.52
CA SER A 184 12.13 0.01 8.59
C SER A 184 13.19 0.95 8.02
N ALA A 185 13.23 2.18 8.53
CA ALA A 185 14.19 3.21 8.18
C ALA A 185 14.61 3.98 9.44
N THR A 186 15.82 4.53 9.42
CA THR A 186 16.41 5.25 10.56
C THR A 186 16.24 6.75 10.34
N PHE A 187 15.44 7.40 11.19
CA PHE A 187 15.19 8.83 11.14
C PHE A 187 16.12 9.57 12.09
N GLN A 188 16.76 10.63 11.61
CA GLN A 188 17.64 11.51 12.38
C GLN A 188 16.91 12.82 12.70
N LYS A 189 16.43 12.97 13.93
CA LYS A 189 15.77 14.21 14.39
C LYS A 189 16.55 14.77 15.57
N GLU A 190 17.02 16.03 15.45
CA GLU A 190 17.72 16.74 16.53
C GLU A 190 18.96 15.98 17.07
N GLY A 191 19.65 15.24 16.20
CA GLY A 191 20.82 14.42 16.57
C GLY A 191 20.49 13.07 17.19
N LEU A 192 19.20 12.75 17.39
CA LEU A 192 18.74 11.44 17.86
C LEU A 192 18.33 10.55 16.68
N GLU A 193 18.75 9.29 16.74
CA GLU A 193 18.33 8.26 15.80
C GLU A 193 17.10 7.51 16.32
N GLN A 194 16.04 7.50 15.53
CA GLN A 194 14.83 6.76 15.83
C GLN A 194 14.49 5.82 14.68
N LYS A 195 14.28 4.55 15.00
CA LYS A 195 13.78 3.58 14.02
C LYS A 195 12.28 3.78 13.81
N GLN A 196 11.88 3.95 12.56
CA GLN A 196 10.48 4.07 12.14
C GLN A 196 10.20 3.12 10.97
N TYR A 197 8.93 2.93 10.64
CA TYR A 197 8.50 2.10 9.52
C TYR A 197 7.80 2.96 8.48
N ILE A 198 8.10 2.72 7.21
CA ILE A 198 7.58 3.52 6.11
C ILE A 198 7.04 2.66 4.97
N GLU A 199 6.04 3.19 4.27
CA GLU A 199 5.45 2.59 3.07
C GLU A 199 5.08 3.69 2.07
N ALA A 200 5.04 3.34 0.78
CA ALA A 200 4.65 4.26 -0.27
C ALA A 200 3.14 4.58 -0.22
N ASN A 201 2.79 5.86 -0.41
CA ASN A 201 1.40 6.32 -0.49
C ASN A 201 1.16 7.16 -1.75
N PRO A 202 1.11 6.51 -2.94
CA PRO A 202 0.92 7.19 -4.21
C PRO A 202 -0.35 8.04 -4.24
N ARG A 203 -1.45 7.57 -3.64
CA ARG A 203 -2.74 8.28 -3.60
C ARG A 203 -2.63 9.72 -3.10
N PHE A 204 -1.81 9.95 -2.09
CA PHE A 204 -1.60 11.28 -1.51
C PHE A 204 -0.25 11.90 -1.91
N LYS A 205 0.51 11.21 -2.77
CA LYS A 205 1.86 11.58 -3.20
C LYS A 205 2.82 11.79 -2.01
N THR A 206 2.70 10.92 -1.00
CA THR A 206 3.53 10.92 0.21
C THR A 206 4.03 9.51 0.54
N ILE A 207 4.74 9.37 1.65
CA ILE A 207 4.88 8.10 2.36
C ILE A 207 3.99 8.13 3.60
N ASN A 208 3.59 6.96 4.10
CA ASN A 208 3.11 6.83 5.48
C ASN A 208 4.30 6.47 6.38
N ILE A 209 4.28 6.98 7.61
CA ILE A 209 5.32 6.73 8.62
C ILE A 209 4.64 6.21 9.87
N TYR A 210 5.24 5.19 10.49
CA TYR A 210 4.76 4.55 11.71
C TYR A 210 5.90 4.48 12.73
N ASP A 211 5.56 4.61 14.01
CA ASP A 211 6.49 4.45 15.12
C ASP A 211 6.78 2.96 15.41
N SER A 212 7.55 2.69 16.47
CA SER A 212 7.88 1.32 16.90
C SER A 212 6.66 0.50 17.35
N ASN A 213 5.56 1.17 17.69
CA ASN A 213 4.30 0.55 18.11
C ASN A 213 3.31 0.43 16.94
N MET A 214 3.78 0.64 15.70
CA MET A 214 2.98 0.60 14.48
C MET A 214 1.85 1.65 14.45
N GLN A 215 1.98 2.72 15.23
CA GLN A 215 1.05 3.84 15.21
C GLN A 215 1.47 4.86 14.16
N ARG A 216 0.50 5.38 13.40
CA ARG A 216 0.77 6.33 12.32
C ARG A 216 1.23 7.67 12.89
N VAL A 217 2.38 8.14 12.45
CA VAL A 217 2.94 9.45 12.81
C VAL A 217 2.38 10.50 11.86
N ASP A 218 1.63 11.49 12.38
CA ASP A 218 1.13 12.60 11.56
C ASP A 218 2.17 13.72 11.45
N ASN A 219 2.84 13.80 10.30
CA ASN A 219 3.82 14.84 10.01
C ASN A 219 3.22 16.25 9.82
N ARG A 220 1.89 16.43 9.96
CA ARG A 220 1.26 17.75 9.89
C ARG A 220 1.50 18.60 11.15
N GLN A 221 1.80 17.99 12.30
CA GLN A 221 2.05 18.77 13.52
C GLN A 221 3.37 19.57 13.48
N SER A 222 4.39 19.09 12.74
CA SER A 222 5.68 19.79 12.59
C SER A 222 5.61 21.11 11.80
N LYS A 223 4.50 21.40 11.11
CA LYS A 223 4.24 22.72 10.50
C LYS A 223 3.55 23.70 11.45
N THR A 224 2.80 23.19 12.44
CA THR A 224 2.03 24.04 13.36
C THR A 224 2.95 24.68 14.42
N GLU A 225 3.99 23.97 14.84
CA GLU A 225 4.99 24.48 15.80
C GLU A 225 5.92 25.56 15.19
N LYS A 226 6.13 25.56 13.86
CA LYS A 226 6.88 26.63 13.19
C LYS A 226 6.07 27.90 12.93
N GLN A 227 4.75 27.83 13.03
CA GLN A 227 3.87 29.01 12.91
C GLN A 227 3.63 29.70 14.27
N SER A 228 3.62 28.94 15.37
CA SER A 228 3.51 29.51 16.72
C SER A 228 4.79 30.25 17.16
N GLU A 229 5.98 29.85 16.69
CA GLU A 229 7.23 30.59 16.92
C GLU A 229 7.35 31.88 16.09
N ALA A 230 6.69 31.95 14.92
CA ALA A 230 6.66 33.15 14.10
C ALA A 230 5.68 34.20 14.65
N GLN A 231 4.55 33.79 15.24
CA GLN A 231 3.60 34.72 15.87
C GLN A 231 4.04 35.22 17.25
N SER A 232 4.86 34.46 17.99
CA SER A 232 5.33 34.86 19.32
C SER A 232 6.51 35.85 19.29
N ARG A 233 7.13 36.09 18.12
CA ARG A 233 8.13 37.18 17.94
C ARG A 233 7.52 38.53 17.56
N SER A 234 6.26 38.56 17.11
CA SER A 234 5.60 39.81 16.67
C SER A 234 4.87 40.57 17.79
N VAL A 235 4.67 39.95 18.97
CA VAL A 235 3.88 40.55 20.08
C VAL A 235 4.77 41.25 21.13
N LYS A 236 6.10 41.26 20.97
CA LYS A 236 7.03 41.83 21.96
C LYS A 236 7.51 43.26 21.67
N GLN A 237 6.90 43.95 20.71
CA GLN A 237 7.15 45.37 20.42
C GLN A 237 5.84 46.15 20.25
N GLU A 238 4.98 46.17 21.27
CA GLU A 238 3.97 47.22 21.42
C GLU A 238 3.34 47.15 22.81
N HIS A 239 4.02 47.71 23.81
CA HIS A 239 3.35 48.19 25.03
C HIS A 239 4.29 49.15 25.77
N LYS A 240 4.08 50.46 25.56
CA LYS A 240 4.47 51.51 26.50
C LYS A 240 3.52 52.72 26.36
N GLY A 241 2.71 52.93 27.42
CA GLY A 241 1.95 54.14 27.73
C GLY A 241 0.51 54.15 27.18
N GLN A 242 -0.55 54.49 27.91
CA GLN A 242 -0.74 55.07 29.25
C GLN A 242 -2.18 54.76 29.73
N GLU A 243 -2.33 54.45 31.03
CA GLU A 243 -3.54 54.58 31.86
C GLU A 243 -3.83 56.09 32.11
N GLN A 244 -5.01 56.66 32.37
CA GLN A 244 -6.32 56.30 33.00
C GLN A 244 -7.21 57.60 32.95
N PRO A 245 -8.37 57.77 33.64
CA PRO A 245 -9.69 57.08 33.65
C PRO A 245 -10.91 58.05 33.48
N ILE A 246 -12.16 57.53 33.48
CA ILE A 246 -13.32 57.87 34.37
C ILE A 246 -14.69 57.44 33.74
N ALA A 247 -15.59 56.99 34.63
CA ALA A 247 -17.00 56.54 34.59
C ALA A 247 -17.99 57.36 33.70
N ASP A 248 -19.21 56.93 33.36
CA ASP A 248 -20.28 56.33 34.18
C ASP A 248 -21.46 55.75 33.33
N GLU A 249 -22.24 54.85 33.95
CA GLU A 249 -23.67 54.47 33.72
C GLU A 249 -24.18 54.05 32.32
N ALA A 250 -25.30 53.32 32.10
CA ALA A 250 -26.08 52.25 32.73
C ALA A 250 -27.20 51.90 31.71
N GLN A 251 -27.74 50.65 31.76
CA GLN A 251 -29.03 50.19 31.17
C GLN A 251 -29.07 50.05 29.62
N ASP A 252 -29.78 49.13 28.96
CA ASP A 252 -30.91 48.28 29.30
C ASP A 252 -31.02 47.12 28.27
N ILE A 253 -31.65 46.00 28.63
CA ILE A 253 -32.09 44.94 27.70
C ILE A 253 -33.60 44.80 27.88
N PRO A 254 -34.41 44.60 26.82
CA PRO A 254 -35.18 43.34 26.86
C PRO A 254 -35.43 42.63 25.51
N LYS A 255 -35.60 41.31 25.66
CA LYS A 255 -36.04 40.28 24.70
C LYS A 255 -37.53 40.39 24.31
N ALA A 256 -37.92 39.90 23.12
CA ALA A 256 -39.13 39.07 22.87
C ALA A 256 -39.25 38.60 21.39
N LYS A 257 -39.26 37.28 21.09
CA LYS A 257 -40.39 36.39 20.68
C LYS A 257 -41.02 36.73 19.29
N LYS A 258 -41.27 35.81 18.33
CA LYS A 258 -42.12 34.59 18.39
C LYS A 258 -42.14 33.79 17.06
N LYS A 259 -42.44 32.49 17.18
CA LYS A 259 -42.73 31.39 16.21
C LYS A 259 -43.81 31.64 15.13
N ARG A 260 -43.75 30.90 14.01
CA ARG A 260 -44.79 29.95 13.46
C ARG A 260 -44.33 29.36 12.09
N LYS A 261 -44.17 28.05 11.90
CA LYS A 261 -45.09 26.89 11.62
C LYS A 261 -45.20 26.55 10.11
N ARG A 262 -44.94 25.26 9.80
CA ARG A 262 -45.18 24.53 8.52
C ARG A 262 -46.69 24.34 8.24
N PRO A 263 -47.05 23.84 7.04
CA PRO A 263 -47.58 22.47 7.00
C PRO A 263 -47.08 21.59 5.83
N THR A 264 -47.23 20.29 6.02
CA THR A 264 -47.02 19.16 5.10
C THR A 264 -48.38 18.65 4.61
N ILE A 265 -48.53 18.18 3.37
CA ILE A 265 -49.58 17.26 2.88
C ILE A 265 -48.93 16.44 1.75
N THR A 266 -48.56 15.18 2.00
CA THR A 266 -49.20 13.90 1.61
C THR A 266 -48.70 13.38 0.26
#